data_AF-A0A2X3HCA4-F1
#
_entry.id   AF-A0A2X3HCA4-F1
#
_cell.length_a   1.000
_cell.length_b   1.000
_cell.length_c   1.000
_cell.angle_alpha   90.00
_cell.angle_beta   90.00
_cell.angle_gamma   90.00
#
_symmetry.space_group_name_H-M   'P 1'
#
loop_
_entity.id
_entity.type
_entity.pdbx_description
1 polymer ?
#
loop_
_entity_poly.entity_id
_entity_poly.type
_entity_poly.pdbx_seq_one_letter_code
_entity_poly.pdbx_strand_id
1 'polypeptide(L)' 'MLKQKRIYAQIETSDGYRMLVDRLWPRGISKGKAKLDSWEKYRANK' A
#
# COMPACT_ATOMS: atom_id res chain seq x y z
N MET A 1 14.31 0.81 -9.08
CA MET A 1 14.52 1.71 -7.93
C MET A 1 13.26 1.74 -7.10
N LEU A 2 13.32 1.49 -5.80
CA LEU A 2 12.15 1.48 -4.92
C LEU A 2 11.91 2.88 -4.35
N LYS A 3 10.64 3.27 -4.21
CA LYS A 3 10.22 4.54 -3.60
C LYS A 3 9.28 4.27 -2.45
N GLN A 4 9.50 4.95 -1.32
CA GLN A 4 8.54 4.94 -0.21
C GLN A 4 7.58 6.11 -0.33
N LYS A 5 6.30 5.82 -0.18
CA LYS A 5 5.22 6.80 -0.24
C LYS A 5 4.18 6.43 0.81
N ARG A 6 3.65 7.42 1.53
CA ARG A 6 2.56 7.17 2.48
C ARG A 6 1.29 6.82 1.71
N ILE A 7 0.49 5.90 2.24
CA ILE A 7 -0.77 5.50 1.62
C ILE A 7 -1.83 6.62 1.54
N TYR A 8 -1.65 7.68 2.34
CA TYR A 8 -2.47 8.91 2.27
C TYR A 8 -1.98 9.91 1.22
N ALA A 9 -0.80 9.70 0.61
CA ALA A 9 -0.30 10.58 -0.43
C ALA A 9 -1.09 10.39 -1.73
N GLN A 10 -1.11 11.44 -2.56
CA GLN A 10 -1.78 11.42 -3.85
C GLN A 10 -1.21 10.31 -4.73
N ILE A 11 -2.08 9.57 -5.41
CA ILE A 11 -1.67 8.49 -6.31
C ILE A 11 -1.22 9.09 -7.64
N GLU A 12 -0.07 8.67 -8.15
CA GLU A 12 0.49 9.14 -9.41
C GLU A 12 0.62 7.99 -10.42
N THR A 13 0.50 8.31 -11.70
CA THR A 13 0.66 7.32 -12.79
C THR A 13 2.08 6.76 -12.84
N SER A 14 3.07 7.51 -12.35
CA SER A 14 4.47 7.09 -12.21
C SER A 14 4.74 6.17 -11.02
N ASP A 15 3.74 5.91 -10.16
CA ASP A 15 3.91 5.01 -9.01
C ASP A 15 4.10 3.54 -9.46
N GLY A 16 3.70 3.20 -10.70
CA GLY A 16 3.85 1.85 -11.25
C GLY A 16 3.16 0.80 -10.38
N TYR A 17 3.90 -0.24 -10.00
CA TYR A 17 3.39 -1.29 -9.10
C TYR A 17 3.44 -0.84 -7.64
N ARG A 18 2.29 -0.89 -6.94
CA ARG A 18 2.10 -0.36 -5.60
C ARG A 18 1.78 -1.46 -4.61
N MET A 19 2.67 -1.62 -3.63
CA MET A 19 2.56 -2.61 -2.56
C MET A 19 2.45 -1.93 -1.20
N LEU A 20 1.44 -2.32 -0.40
CA LEU A 20 1.39 -1.95 1.01
C LEU A 20 2.20 -2.95 1.83
N VAL A 21 3.17 -2.44 2.59
CA VAL A 21 4.03 -3.24 3.48
C VAL A 21 3.65 -3.10 4.95
N ASP A 22 2.75 -2.16 5.27
CA ASP A 22 2.26 -1.99 6.63
C ASP A 22 1.35 -3.17 7.02
N ARG A 23 1.50 -3.62 8.27
CA ARG A 23 0.70 -4.73 8.82
C ARG A 23 -0.78 -4.38 8.97
N LEU A 24 -1.06 -3.12 9.27
CA LEU A 24 -2.40 -2.61 9.49
C LEU A 24 -2.87 -1.86 8.26
N TRP A 25 -4.13 -2.10 7.91
CA TRP A 25 -4.78 -1.32 6.87
C TRP A 25 -5.00 0.12 7.36
N PRO A 26 -4.71 1.16 6.56
CA PRO A 26 -4.97 2.54 6.93
C PRO A 26 -6.46 2.80 7.15
N ARG A 27 -6.78 3.57 8.20
CA ARG A 27 -8.16 3.96 8.50
C ARG A 27 -8.67 4.96 7.45
N GLY A 28 -9.95 4.86 7.13
CA GLY A 28 -10.62 5.79 6.20
C GLY A 28 -10.28 5.60 4.72
N ILE A 29 -9.42 4.63 4.37
CA ILE A 29 -9.11 4.29 2.97
C ILE A 29 -9.80 2.97 2.64
N SER A 30 -10.63 2.94 1.60
CA SER A 30 -11.15 1.68 1.06
C SER A 30 -10.10 0.98 0.18
N LYS A 31 -10.17 -0.34 0.02
CA LYS A 31 -9.29 -1.09 -0.91
C LYS A 31 -9.30 -0.53 -2.34
N GLY A 32 -10.47 -0.17 -2.86
CA GLY A 32 -10.59 0.42 -4.20
C GLY A 32 -9.92 1.79 -4.32
N LYS A 33 -10.10 2.66 -3.32
CA LYS A 33 -9.41 3.96 -3.26
C LYS A 33 -7.89 3.83 -3.13
N ALA A 34 -7.41 2.77 -2.48
CA ALA A 34 -5.98 2.58 -2.25
C ALA A 34 -5.19 2.34 -3.55
N LYS A 35 -5.82 1.80 -4.60
CA LYS A 35 -5.18 1.40 -5.87
C LYS A 35 -3.83 0.71 -5.66
N LEU A 36 -3.84 -0.31 -4.81
CA LEU A 36 -2.69 -1.17 -4.55
C LEU A 36 -2.83 -2.42 -5.40
N ASP A 37 -1.71 -2.88 -5.93
CA ASP A 37 -1.61 -4.15 -6.63
C ASP A 37 -1.44 -5.31 -5.64
N SER A 38 -0.81 -5.06 -4.48
CA SER A 38 -0.63 -6.05 -3.42
C SER A 38 -0.61 -5.45 -2.01
N TRP A 39 -0.90 -6.30 -1.03
CA TRP A 39 -0.75 -5.99 0.39
C TRP A 39 -0.06 -7.17 1.07
N GLU A 40 1.24 -7.02 1.26
CA GLU A 40 2.09 -7.99 1.95
C GLU A 40 1.92 -7.83 3.46
N LYS A 41 0.84 -8.42 3.96
CA LYS A 41 0.64 -8.58 5.40
C LYS A 41 1.76 -9.47 5.91
N TYR A 42 2.62 -8.93 6.74
CA TYR A 42 3.55 -9.76 7.48
C TYR A 42 2.77 -10.82 8.28
N ARG A 43 2.85 -12.07 7.86
CA ARG A 43 2.47 -13.21 8.68
C ARG A 43 3.63 -13.45 9.63
N ALA A 44 3.46 -13.13 10.90
CA ALA A 44 4.28 -13.76 11.92
C ALA A 44 3.88 -15.25 11.89
N ASN A 45 4.77 -16.09 11.36
CA ASN A 45 4.64 -17.53 11.54
C ASN A 45 4.67 -17.80 13.05
N LYS A 46 3.72 -18.65 13.48
CA LYS A 46 3.62 -19.19 14.83
C LYS A 46 4.69 -20.24 15.04
#